data_AF-A0A6P6B513-F1
#
_entry.id   AF-A0A6P6B513-F1
#
_cell.length_a   1.000
_cell.length_b   1.000
_cell.length_c   1.000
_cell.angle_alpha   90.00
_cell.angle_beta   90.00
_cell.angle_gamma   90.00
#
_symmetry.space_group_name_H-M   'P 1'
#
loop_
_entity.id
_entity.type
_entity.pdbx_description
1 polymer ?
#
loop_
_entity_poly.entity_id
_entity_poly.type
_entity_poly.pdbx_seq_one_letter_code
_entity_poly.pdbx_strand_id
1 'polypeptide(L)'
;MLTLEQEETMELVKHETSREERELTKAMATIQESVATPPPLNLVRRSGRLVDGEALDLESAMETLKVGMLRTLERADKLRGSTLRRVIEILSPVKKVKFPAASAEFQLRVRKWGLQKNQQREIELG
;
A
#
# COMPACT_ATOMS: atom_id res chain seq x y z
N MET A 1 24.78 15.60 0.42
CA MET A 1 24.47 15.42 1.85
C MET A 1 23.33 16.33 2.26
N LEU A 2 22.48 15.87 3.18
CA LEU A 2 21.55 16.72 3.93
C LEU A 2 22.34 17.54 4.97
N THR A 3 21.81 18.68 5.40
CA THR A 3 22.32 19.37 6.59
C THR A 3 21.75 18.69 7.84
N LEU A 4 22.36 18.91 9.01
CA LEU A 4 21.87 18.33 10.28
C LEU A 4 20.41 18.71 10.56
N GLU A 5 20.04 19.98 10.37
CA GLU A 5 18.65 20.45 10.50
C GLU A 5 17.69 19.75 9.52
N GLN A 6 18.14 19.51 8.28
CA GLN A 6 17.34 18.78 7.29
C GLN A 6 17.17 17.30 7.69
N GLU A 7 18.17 16.71 8.31
CA GLU A 7 18.17 15.33 8.77
C GLU A 7 17.22 15.14 9.96
N GLU A 8 17.27 16.03 10.95
CA GLU A 8 16.33 16.04 12.07
C GLU A 8 14.88 16.22 11.59
N THR A 9 14.64 17.17 10.68
CA THR A 9 13.31 17.39 10.12
C THR A 9 12.83 16.18 9.30
N MET A 10 13.75 15.50 8.59
CA MET A 10 13.43 14.29 7.83
C MET A 10 13.01 13.14 8.74
N GLU A 11 13.72 12.93 9.86
CA GLU A 11 13.36 11.89 10.83
C GLU A 11 11.99 12.14 11.47
N LEU A 12 11.61 13.40 11.71
CA LEU A 12 10.25 13.74 12.15
C LEU A 12 9.19 13.35 11.11
N VAL A 13 9.38 13.73 9.84
CA VAL A 13 8.47 13.37 8.75
C VAL A 13 8.34 11.84 8.62
N LYS A 14 9.46 11.13 8.74
CA LYS A 14 9.51 9.66 8.69
C LYS A 14 8.75 9.04 9.85
N HIS A 15 9.00 9.47 11.09
CA HIS A 15 8.32 8.94 12.26
C HIS A 15 6.80 9.13 12.18
N GLU A 16 6.35 10.33 11.82
CA GLU A 16 4.92 10.62 11.63
C GLU A 16 4.31 9.79 10.51
N THR A 17 4.97 9.71 9.36
CA THR A 17 4.50 8.89 8.24
C THR A 17 4.37 7.42 8.65
N SER A 18 5.39 6.87 9.31
CA SER A 18 5.37 5.48 9.78
C SER A 18 4.27 5.22 10.79
N ARG A 19 3.91 6.20 11.63
CA ARG A 19 2.75 6.07 12.53
C ARG A 19 1.46 5.95 11.73
N GLU A 20 1.23 6.82 10.76
CA GLU A 20 -0.01 6.79 9.97
C GLU A 20 -0.10 5.59 9.01
N GLU A 21 1.03 5.10 8.51
CA GLU A 21 1.10 3.84 7.76
C GLU A 21 0.65 2.64 8.62
N ARG A 22 0.99 2.63 9.91
CA ARG A 22 0.53 1.58 10.84
C ARG A 22 -0.98 1.66 11.05
N GLU A 23 -1.53 2.86 11.20
CA GLU A 23 -2.98 3.05 11.34
C GLU A 23 -3.74 2.64 10.08
N LEU A 24 -3.19 2.93 8.89
CA LEU A 24 -3.75 2.43 7.63
C LEU A 24 -3.70 0.91 7.54
N THR A 25 -2.58 0.31 7.94
CA THR A 25 -2.43 -1.15 7.95
C THR A 25 -3.43 -1.82 8.87
N LYS A 26 -3.64 -1.28 10.08
CA LYS A 26 -4.67 -1.75 11.02
C LYS A 26 -6.06 -1.62 10.40
N ALA A 27 -6.37 -0.48 9.77
CA ALA A 27 -7.66 -0.29 9.11
C ALA A 27 -7.91 -1.31 7.98
N MET A 28 -6.88 -1.58 7.15
CA MET A 28 -6.97 -2.63 6.13
C MET A 28 -7.25 -4.00 6.75
N ALA A 29 -6.54 -4.35 7.82
CA ALA A 29 -6.74 -5.62 8.53
C ALA A 29 -8.17 -5.74 9.06
N THR A 30 -8.70 -4.71 9.73
CA THR A 30 -10.08 -4.72 10.24
C THR A 30 -11.12 -4.90 9.13
N ILE A 31 -10.93 -4.25 7.97
CA ILE A 31 -11.84 -4.42 6.83
C ILE A 31 -11.76 -5.85 6.28
N GLN A 32 -10.56 -6.41 6.17
CA GLN A 32 -10.37 -7.79 5.71
C GLN A 32 -10.95 -8.82 6.70
N GLU A 33 -10.80 -8.60 8.01
CA GLU A 33 -11.37 -9.44 9.07
C GLU A 33 -12.90 -9.48 9.02
N SER A 34 -13.55 -8.36 8.67
CA SER A 34 -15.01 -8.25 8.57
C SER A 34 -15.64 -9.25 7.60
N VAL A 35 -14.92 -9.65 6.55
CA VAL A 35 -15.35 -10.65 5.56
C VAL A 35 -14.67 -12.01 5.72
N ALA A 36 -13.61 -12.09 6.53
CA ALA A 36 -12.93 -13.35 6.86
C ALA A 36 -13.66 -14.14 7.97
N THR A 37 -14.69 -13.55 8.58
CA THR A 37 -15.57 -14.20 9.57
C THR A 37 -16.34 -15.38 8.93
N PRO A 38 -16.73 -16.44 9.66
CA PRO A 38 -17.20 -17.69 9.05
C PRO A 38 -18.33 -17.60 8.01
N PRO A 39 -19.36 -16.75 8.11
CA PRO A 39 -20.45 -16.78 7.14
C PRO A 39 -19.98 -16.42 5.71
N PRO A 40 -19.38 -15.25 5.42
CA PRO A 40 -18.97 -14.93 4.04
C PRO A 40 -17.85 -15.83 3.50
N LEU A 41 -16.85 -16.18 4.32
CA LEU A 41 -15.74 -17.05 3.90
C LEU A 41 -16.21 -18.46 3.51
N ASN A 42 -17.17 -19.02 4.26
CA ASN A 42 -17.74 -20.33 3.95
C ASN A 42 -18.60 -20.29 2.66
N LEU A 43 -19.25 -19.16 2.37
CA LEU A 43 -20.01 -18.97 1.12
C LEU A 43 -19.07 -18.90 -0.09
N VAL A 44 -17.93 -18.20 -0.01
CA VAL A 44 -16.90 -18.18 -1.06
C VAL A 44 -16.38 -19.60 -1.36
N ARG A 45 -16.13 -20.40 -0.32
CA ARG A 45 -15.62 -21.78 -0.48
C ARG A 45 -16.61 -22.74 -1.12
N ARG A 46 -17.91 -22.41 -1.15
CA ARG A 46 -18.98 -23.26 -1.68
C ARG A 46 -19.21 -23.13 -3.20
N SER A 47 -18.36 -22.39 -3.94
CA SER A 47 -18.27 -22.31 -5.42
C SER A 47 -19.48 -22.88 -6.18
N GLY A 48 -20.56 -22.10 -6.27
CA GLY A 48 -21.70 -22.41 -7.15
C GLY A 48 -22.86 -23.20 -6.52
N ARG A 49 -22.80 -23.57 -5.23
CA ARG A 49 -23.94 -24.16 -4.47
C ARG A 49 -24.62 -23.17 -3.52
N LEU A 50 -24.69 -21.91 -3.90
CA LEU A 50 -25.39 -20.89 -3.12
C LEU A 50 -26.88 -20.93 -3.48
N VAL A 51 -27.75 -20.87 -2.47
CA VAL A 51 -29.18 -20.65 -2.67
C VAL A 51 -29.47 -19.16 -2.75
N ASP A 52 -30.58 -18.79 -3.39
CA ASP A 52 -31.05 -17.42 -3.48
C ASP A 52 -31.18 -16.82 -2.06
N GLY A 53 -30.46 -15.73 -1.80
CA GLY A 53 -30.25 -15.16 -0.46
C GLY A 53 -28.80 -15.22 0.02
N GLU A 54 -28.17 -16.40 0.01
CA GLU A 54 -26.74 -16.54 0.37
C GLU A 54 -25.83 -15.84 -0.65
N ALA A 55 -26.23 -15.85 -1.93
CA ALA A 55 -25.52 -15.13 -2.99
C ALA A 55 -25.55 -13.61 -2.79
N LEU A 56 -26.71 -13.07 -2.39
CA LEU A 56 -26.89 -11.63 -2.14
C LEU A 56 -26.12 -11.18 -0.89
N ASP A 57 -26.10 -12.00 0.16
CA ASP A 57 -25.32 -11.73 1.38
C ASP A 57 -23.82 -11.71 1.09
N LEU A 58 -23.33 -12.65 0.27
CA LEU A 58 -21.93 -12.67 -0.15
C LEU A 58 -21.57 -11.46 -1.02
N GLU A 59 -22.43 -11.09 -1.98
CA GLU A 59 -22.23 -9.91 -2.83
C GLU A 59 -22.16 -8.63 -2.00
N SER A 60 -23.08 -8.46 -1.05
CA SER A 60 -23.10 -7.33 -0.11
C SER A 60 -21.83 -7.25 0.75
N ALA A 61 -21.37 -8.39 1.27
CA ALA A 61 -20.12 -8.47 2.03
C ALA A 61 -18.90 -8.11 1.16
N MET A 62 -18.85 -8.59 -0.08
CA MET A 62 -17.77 -8.29 -1.02
C MET A 62 -17.74 -6.82 -1.44
N GLU A 63 -18.91 -6.20 -1.67
CA GLU A 63 -18.99 -4.77 -1.97
C GLU A 63 -18.55 -3.93 -0.77
N THR A 64 -18.91 -4.34 0.46
CA THR A 64 -18.44 -3.69 1.69
C THR A 64 -16.91 -3.74 1.82
N LEU A 65 -16.30 -4.90 1.58
CA LEU A 65 -14.84 -5.06 1.53
C LEU A 65 -14.23 -4.12 0.50
N LYS A 66 -14.76 -4.14 -0.73
CA LYS A 66 -14.25 -3.34 -1.85
C LYS A 66 -14.30 -1.85 -1.54
N VAL A 67 -15.43 -1.33 -1.07
CA VAL A 67 -15.59 0.08 -0.71
C VAL A 67 -14.65 0.46 0.44
N GLY A 68 -14.54 -0.38 1.48
CA GLY A 68 -13.62 -0.15 2.59
C GLY A 68 -12.15 -0.10 2.14
N MET A 69 -11.75 -1.05 1.30
CA MET A 69 -10.39 -1.13 0.76
C MET A 69 -10.07 0.07 -0.14
N LEU A 70 -10.99 0.47 -1.03
CA LEU A 70 -10.83 1.66 -1.87
C LEU A 70 -10.60 2.93 -1.04
N ARG A 71 -11.43 3.15 0.00
CA ARG A 71 -11.25 4.28 0.92
C ARG A 71 -9.90 4.26 1.63
N THR A 72 -9.41 3.07 1.99
CA THR A 72 -8.12 2.94 2.67
C THR A 72 -6.96 3.19 1.72
N LEU A 73 -7.06 2.74 0.46
CA LEU A 73 -6.10 3.04 -0.60
C LEU A 73 -6.05 4.54 -0.92
N GLU A 74 -7.21 5.22 -1.01
CA GLU A 74 -7.26 6.67 -1.20
C GLU A 74 -6.56 7.42 -0.05
N ARG A 75 -6.73 6.97 1.20
CA ARG A 75 -6.03 7.55 2.35
C ARG A 75 -4.52 7.28 2.27
N ALA A 76 -4.11 6.10 1.83
CA ALA A 76 -2.70 5.77 1.63
C ALA A 76 -2.06 6.64 0.53
N ASP A 77 -2.77 6.88 -0.57
CA ASP A 77 -2.29 7.75 -1.65
C ASP A 77 -2.19 9.21 -1.20
N LYS A 78 -3.16 9.70 -0.41
CA LYS A 78 -3.08 11.02 0.24
C LYS A 78 -1.89 11.12 1.17
N LEU A 79 -1.66 10.11 2.03
CA LEU A 79 -0.50 10.06 2.92
C LEU A 79 0.80 10.12 2.10
N ARG A 80 0.95 9.26 1.09
CA ARG A 80 2.12 9.24 0.20
C ARG A 80 2.38 10.60 -0.45
N GLY A 81 1.34 11.23 -1.00
CA GLY A 81 1.45 12.56 -1.61
C GLY A 81 1.84 13.65 -0.62
N SER A 82 1.28 13.61 0.60
CA SER A 82 1.60 14.57 1.66
C SER A 82 3.04 14.40 2.17
N THR A 83 3.49 13.16 2.39
CA THR A 83 4.87 12.85 2.80
C THR A 83 5.85 13.32 1.74
N LEU A 84 5.60 13.01 0.46
CA LEU A 84 6.45 13.45 -0.65
C LEU A 84 6.58 14.98 -0.69
N ARG A 85 5.46 15.69 -0.52
CA ARG A 85 5.46 17.16 -0.48
C ARG A 85 6.36 17.69 0.64
N ARG A 86 6.21 17.17 1.86
CA ARG A 86 7.02 17.55 3.03
C ARG A 86 8.50 17.25 2.84
N VAL A 87 8.83 16.08 2.27
CA VAL A 87 10.21 15.72 1.90
C VAL A 87 10.79 16.73 0.93
N ILE A 88 10.06 17.07 -0.14
CA ILE A 88 10.50 18.07 -1.13
C ILE A 88 10.66 19.45 -0.48
N GLU A 89 9.80 19.83 0.46
CA GLU A 89 9.89 21.12 1.17
C GLU A 89 11.18 21.24 1.99
N ILE A 90 11.62 20.17 2.65
CA ILE A 90 12.86 20.13 3.45
C ILE A 90 14.12 20.31 2.59
N LEU A 91 14.13 19.76 1.38
CA LEU A 91 15.32 19.76 0.52
C LEU A 91 15.73 21.18 0.10
N SER A 92 17.03 21.42 -0.09
CA SER A 92 17.48 22.68 -0.71
C SER A 92 17.11 22.71 -2.20
N PRO A 93 16.98 23.89 -2.84
CA PRO A 93 16.53 23.99 -4.25
C PRO A 93 17.31 23.10 -5.21
N VAL A 94 18.64 23.05 -5.07
CA VAL A 94 19.51 22.17 -5.89
C VAL A 94 19.20 20.68 -5.67
N LYS A 95 18.90 20.27 -4.43
CA LYS A 95 18.55 18.88 -4.11
C LYS A 95 17.16 18.51 -4.62
N LYS A 96 16.20 19.44 -4.61
CA LYS A 96 14.84 19.22 -5.16
C LYS A 96 14.87 18.84 -6.64
N VAL A 97 15.74 19.45 -7.44
CA VAL A 97 15.87 19.14 -8.88
C VAL A 97 16.54 17.78 -9.11
N LYS A 98 17.51 17.40 -8.28
CA LYS A 98 18.24 16.12 -8.40
C LYS A 98 17.44 14.93 -7.87
N PHE A 99 16.56 15.16 -6.90
CA PHE A 99 15.81 14.10 -6.24
C PHE A 99 14.96 13.26 -7.23
N PRO A 100 14.14 13.84 -8.14
CA PRO A 100 13.35 13.07 -9.10
C PRO A 100 14.20 12.15 -9.99
N ALA A 101 15.37 12.61 -10.45
CA ALA A 101 16.26 11.80 -11.27
C ALA A 101 16.79 10.58 -10.48
N ALA A 102 17.29 10.81 -9.26
CA ALA A 102 17.75 9.74 -8.38
C ALA A 102 16.61 8.76 -8.02
N SER A 103 15.38 9.26 -7.83
CA SER A 103 14.19 8.43 -7.59
C SER A 103 13.82 7.58 -8.81
N ALA A 104 13.87 8.14 -10.02
CA ALA A 104 13.59 7.41 -11.26
C ALA A 104 14.62 6.29 -11.48
N GLU A 105 15.91 6.59 -11.29
CA GLU A 105 16.96 5.58 -11.36
C GLU A 105 16.76 4.46 -10.33
N PHE A 106 16.39 4.82 -9.10
CA PHE A 106 16.07 3.83 -8.07
C PHE A 106 14.90 2.94 -8.49
N GLN A 107 13.80 3.51 -8.98
CA GLN A 107 12.64 2.75 -9.46
C GLN A 107 13.01 1.79 -10.60
N LEU A 108 13.86 2.22 -11.54
CA LEU A 108 14.36 1.35 -12.61
C LEU A 108 15.18 0.19 -12.07
N ARG A 109 16.07 0.43 -11.10
CA ARG A 109 16.86 -0.63 -10.46
C ARG A 109 15.97 -1.63 -9.71
N VAL A 110 14.99 -1.16 -8.95
CA VAL A 110 14.03 -2.02 -8.25
C VAL A 110 13.24 -2.87 -9.24
N ARG A 111 12.73 -2.27 -10.32
CA ARG A 111 12.02 -3.02 -11.38
C ARG A 111 12.88 -4.09 -12.02
N LYS A 112 14.12 -3.75 -12.38
CA LYS A 112 15.08 -4.71 -12.96
C LYS A 112 15.33 -5.88 -12.02
N TRP A 113 15.56 -5.60 -10.73
CA TRP A 113 15.77 -6.63 -9.72
C TRP A 113 14.55 -7.54 -9.55
N GLY A 114 13.34 -6.97 -9.52
CA GLY A 114 12.09 -7.74 -9.46
C GLY A 114 11.92 -8.69 -10.65
N LEU A 115 12.22 -8.23 -11.87
CA LEU A 115 12.18 -9.07 -13.08
C LEU A 115 13.19 -10.20 -13.03
N GLN A 116 14.42 -9.94 -12.58
CA GLN A 116 15.45 -10.97 -12.42
C GLN A 116 15.04 -12.03 -11.39
N LYS A 117 14.47 -11.61 -10.25
CA LYS A 117 13.92 -12.51 -9.23
C LYS A 117 12.82 -13.41 -9.78
N ASN A 118 11.93 -12.85 -10.62
CA ASN A 118 10.88 -13.64 -11.25
C ASN A 118 11.45 -14.66 -12.24
N GLN A 119 12.38 -14.26 -13.12
CA GLN A 119 13.04 -15.18 -14.05
C GLN A 119 13.74 -16.33 -13.32
N GLN A 120 14.42 -16.02 -12.22
CA GLN A 120 15.09 -17.04 -11.39
C GLN A 120 14.08 -18.04 -10.81
N ARG A 121 12.93 -17.56 -10.33
CA ARG A 121 11.85 -18.44 -9.81
C ARG A 121 11.24 -19.32 -10.89
N GLU A 122 11.06 -18.81 -12.11
CA GLU A 122 10.54 -19.60 -13.23
C GLU A 122 11.51 -20.71 -13.65
N ILE A 123 12.83 -20.46 -13.58
CA ILE A 123 13.86 -21.47 -13.84
C ILE A 123 13.92 -22.52 -12.71
N GLU A 124 13.66 -22.14 -11.46
CA GLU A 124 13.65 -23.05 -10.31
C GLU A 124 12.39 -23.93 -10.22
N LEU A 125 11.30 -23.54 -10.89
CA LEU A 125 10.01 -24.23 -10.88
C LEU A 125 9.72 -25.04 -12.16
N GLY A 126 10.57 -24.93 -13.19
CA GLY A 126 10.48 -25.67 -14.45
C GLY A 126 11.52 -26.79 -14.53
#